data_AF-A0A0F2NHQ7-F1
#
_entry.id   AF-A0A0F2NHQ7-F1
#
_cell.length_a   1.000
_cell.length_b   1.000
_cell.length_c   1.000
_cell.angle_alpha   90.00
_cell.angle_beta   90.00
_cell.angle_gamma   90.00
#
_symmetry.space_group_name_H-M   'P 1'
#
loop_
_entity.id
_entity.type
_entity.pdbx_description
1 polymer ?
#
loop_
_entity_poly.entity_id
_entity_poly.type
_entity_poly.pdbx_seq_one_letter_code
_entity_poly.pdbx_strand_id
1 'polypeptide(L)' 'MKTMDLLYDLLMDKINSQVFYNDIMVRMVNPAARELFKTLRDDEEKRLQEIRRQFLALESAPMRVKHYTRGLRP' A
#
# COMPACT_ATOMS: atom_id res chain seq x y z
N MET A 1 9.76 3.40 -15.34
CA MET A 1 8.85 2.76 -14.37
C MET A 1 7.79 3.77 -13.99
N LYS A 2 6.50 3.47 -14.13
CA LYS A 2 5.43 4.42 -13.81
C LYS A 2 5.22 4.43 -12.29
N THR A 3 4.81 5.57 -11.73
CA THR A 3 4.54 5.72 -10.29
C THR A 3 3.55 4.68 -9.76
N MET A 4 2.61 4.24 -10.60
CA MET A 4 1.63 3.22 -10.25
C MET A 4 2.25 1.82 -10.11
N ASP A 5 3.26 1.50 -10.93
CA ASP A 5 4.00 0.24 -10.82
C ASP A 5 4.76 0.18 -9.49
N LEU A 6 5.43 1.28 -9.10
CA LEU A 6 6.14 1.40 -7.82
C LEU A 6 5.20 1.23 -6.62
N LEU A 7 4.00 1.80 -6.68
CA LEU A 7 3.00 1.64 -5.62
C LEU A 7 2.47 0.21 -5.54
N TYR A 8 2.32 -0.46 -6.68
CA TYR A 8 1.91 -1.86 -6.73
C TYR A 8 2.99 -2.77 -6.14
N ASP A 9 4.26 -2.57 -6.50
CA ASP A 9 5.38 -3.31 -5.93
C ASP A 9 5.48 -3.13 -4.41
N LEU A 10 5.32 -1.88 -3.94
CA LEU A 10 5.30 -1.58 -2.52
C LEU A 10 4.12 -2.26 -1.81
N LEU A 11 2.93 -2.28 -2.43
CA LEU A 11 1.76 -2.96 -1.89
C LEU A 11 2.03 -4.47 -1.73
N MET A 12 2.63 -5.09 -2.74
CA MET A 12 2.97 -6.52 -2.73
C MET A 12 4.04 -6.85 -1.67
N ASP A 13 5.06 -6.02 -1.52
CA ASP A 13 6.06 -6.14 -0.45
C ASP A 13 5.43 -6.14 0.94
N LYS A 14 4.47 -5.24 1.17
CA LYS A 14 3.76 -5.13 2.44
C LYS A 14 2.86 -6.33 2.71
N ILE A 15 2.17 -6.85 1.69
CA ILE A 15 1.39 -8.09 1.80
C ILE A 15 2.30 -9.27 2.15
N ASN A 16 3.47 -9.39 1.52
CA ASN A 16 4.42 -10.45 1.83
C ASN A 16 4.95 -10.34 3.27
N SER A 17 5.19 -9.14 3.75
CA SER A 17 5.57 -8.89 5.15
C SER A 17 4.48 -9.37 6.12
N GLN A 18 3.20 -9.12 5.81
CA GLN A 18 2.07 -9.62 6.62
C GLN A 18 2.03 -11.16 6.66
N VAL A 19 2.23 -11.82 5.52
CA VAL A 19 2.30 -13.29 5.45
C VAL A 19 3.46 -13.83 6.30
N PHE A 20 4.64 -13.21 6.19
CA PHE A 20 5.82 -13.57 6.97
C PHE A 20 5.59 -13.49 8.48
N TYR A 21 5.05 -12.36 8.96
CA TYR A 21 4.76 -12.20 10.39
C TYR A 21 3.73 -13.20 10.89
N ASN A 22 2.68 -13.46 10.11
CA ASN A 22 1.67 -14.44 10.49
C ASN A 22 2.26 -15.86 10.56
N ASP A 23 3.12 -16.27 9.62
CA ASP A 23 3.77 -17.59 9.66
C ASP A 23 4.68 -17.72 10.89
N ILE A 24 5.46 -16.69 11.22
CA ILE A 24 6.28 -16.66 12.44
C ILE A 24 5.40 -16.79 13.68
N MET A 25 4.33 -15.99 13.78
CA MET A 25 3.47 -15.98 14.96
C MET A 25 2.81 -17.34 15.22
N VAL A 26 2.45 -18.08 14.17
CA VAL A 26 1.89 -19.44 14.30
C VAL A 26 2.92 -20.39 14.92
N ARG A 27 4.17 -20.34 14.45
CA ARG A 27 5.25 -21.26 14.84
C ARG A 27 5.99 -20.85 16.12
N MET A 28 5.86 -19.59 16.54
CA MET A 28 6.62 -19.03 17.65
C MET A 28 6.16 -19.57 19.01
N VAL A 29 7.01 -20.35 19.68
CA VAL A 29 6.72 -20.92 21.01
C VAL A 29 6.91 -19.90 22.13
N ASN A 30 7.85 -18.95 21.97
CA ASN A 30 8.09 -17.91 22.97
C ASN A 30 6.97 -16.85 22.92
N PRO A 31 6.19 -16.66 23.99
CA PRO A 31 5.06 -15.73 23.98
C PRO A 31 5.49 -14.26 23.86
N ALA A 32 6.62 -13.87 24.46
CA ALA A 32 7.12 -12.50 24.36
C ALA A 32 7.58 -12.18 22.93
N ALA A 33 8.27 -13.12 22.28
CA ALA A 33 8.63 -12.96 20.87
C ALA A 33 7.38 -12.92 19.97
N ARG A 34 6.37 -13.75 20.25
CA ARG A 34 5.10 -13.75 19.51
C ARG A 34 4.38 -12.40 19.60
N GLU A 35 4.30 -11.79 20.79
CA GLU A 35 3.69 -10.46 20.95
C GLU A 35 4.51 -9.36 20.28
N LEU A 36 5.84 -9.46 20.27
CA LEU A 36 6.69 -8.54 19.51
C LEU A 36 6.36 -8.59 18.01
N PHE A 37 6.31 -9.78 17.42
CA PHE A 37 6.00 -9.94 15.99
C PHE A 37 4.57 -9.50 15.65
N LYS A 38 3.62 -9.71 16.55
CA LYS A 38 2.26 -9.20 16.42
C LYS A 38 2.24 -7.67 16.38
N THR A 39 2.99 -7.02 17.27
CA THR A 39 3.08 -5.55 17.31
C THR A 39 3.67 -5.01 15.99
N LEU A 40 4.74 -5.64 15.50
CA LEU A 40 5.35 -5.27 14.22
C LEU A 40 4.40 -5.45 13.03
N ARG A 41 3.65 -6.56 13.01
CA ARG A 41 2.62 -6.83 12.00
C ARG A 41 1.54 -5.75 12.01
N ASP A 42 1.04 -5.40 13.19
CA ASP A 42 -0.05 -4.42 13.35
C ASP A 42 0.39 -3.01 12.92
N ASP A 43 1.65 -2.65 13.16
CA ASP A 43 2.22 -1.39 12.68
C ASP A 43 2.42 -1.37 11.15
N GLU A 44 2.82 -2.48 10.55
CA GLU A 44 2.87 -2.61 9.09
C GLU A 44 1.46 -2.58 8.47
N GLU A 45 0.44 -3.10 9.15
CA GLU A 45 -0.94 -3.05 8.66
C GLU A 45 -1.45 -1.61 8.60
N LYS A 46 -1.16 -0.79 9.61
CA LYS A 46 -1.49 0.65 9.58
C LYS A 46 -0.86 1.36 8.38
N ARG A 47 0.40 1.04 8.06
CA ARG A 47 1.12 1.60 6.90
C ARG A 47 0.52 1.12 5.57
N LEU A 48 0.15 -0.16 5.48
CA LEU A 48 -0.50 -0.74 4.32
C LEU A 48 -1.83 -0.04 4.00
N GLN A 49 -2.63 0.28 5.02
CA GLN A 49 -3.89 1.02 4.85
C GLN A 49 -3.66 2.42 4.25
N GLU A 50 -2.61 3.12 4.69
CA GLU A 50 -2.25 4.43 4.12
C GLU A 50 -1.84 4.33 2.64
N ILE A 51 -1.02 3.32 2.29
CA ILE A 51 -0.62 3.08 0.89
C ILE A 51 -1.85 2.76 0.03
N ARG A 52 -2.76 1.91 0.51
CA ARG A 52 -4.01 1.59 -0.18
C ARG A 52 -4.87 2.84 -0.41
N ARG A 53 -4.97 3.72 0.58
CA ARG A 53 -5.70 4.97 0.45
C ARG A 53 -5.10 5.86 -0.64
N GLN A 54 -3.77 5.97 -0.69
CA GLN A 54 -3.07 6.75 -1.72
C GLN A 54 -3.24 6.13 -3.11
N PHE A 55 -3.17 4.80 -3.21
CA PHE A 55 -3.40 4.08 -4.46
C PHE A 55 -4.82 4.33 -5.00
N LEU A 56 -5.85 4.19 -4.14
CA LEU A 56 -7.23 4.48 -4.51
C LEU A 56 -7.44 5.96 -4.88
N ALA A 57 -6.76 6.90 -4.21
CA ALA A 57 -6.81 8.32 -4.57
C ALA A 57 -6.22 8.59 -5.97
N LEU A 58 -5.17 7.85 -6.35
CA LEU A 58 -4.55 7.96 -7.67
C LEU A 58 -5.36 7.27 -8.78
N GLU A 59 -6.00 6.13 -8.49
CA GLU A 59 -6.92 5.46 -9.42
C GLU A 59 -8.23 6.24 -9.63
N SER A 60 -8.75 6.85 -8.56
CA SER A 60 -10.01 7.59 -8.59
C SER A 60 -9.87 9.01 -9.16
N ALA A 61 -8.65 9.55 -9.27
CA ALA A 61 -8.41 10.80 -9.96
C ALA A 61 -8.59 10.58 -11.46
N PRO A 62 -9.71 11.03 -12.08
CA PRO A 62 -9.78 11.05 -13.53
C PRO A 62 -8.67 11.98 -13.96
N MET A 63 -7.85 11.57 -14.94
CA MET A 63 -6.95 12.50 -15.61
C MET A 63 -7.75 13.76 -15.89
N ARG A 64 -7.40 14.87 -15.23
CA ARG A 64 -7.91 16.18 -15.59
C ARG A 64 -7.38 16.43 -16.99
N VAL A 65 -8.11 15.95 -18.00
CA VAL A 65 -7.96 16.37 -19.38
C VAL A 65 -8.28 17.85 -19.32
N LYS A 66 -7.24 18.66 -19.11
CA LYS A 66 -7.31 20.08 -19.38
C LYS A 66 -7.58 20.14 -20.87
N HIS A 67 -8.84 20.29 -21.23
CA HIS A 67 -9.21 20.74 -22.56
C HIS A 67 -8.58 22.11 -22.71
N TYR A 68 -7.34 22.16 -23.22
CA TYR A 68 -6.83 23.34 -23.88
C TYR A 68 -7.59 23.45 -25.20
N THR A 69 -8.85 23.88 -25.16
CA THR A 69 -9.49 24.44 -26.35
C THR A 69 -8.88 25.81 -26.58
N ARG A 70 -7.67 25.77 -27.17
CA ARG A 70 -7.12 26.83 -27.99
C ARG A 70 -7.93 26.82 -29.28
N GLY A 71 -8.70 27.87 -29.53
CA GLY A 71 -9.36 28.03 -30.82
C GLY A 71 -10.60 28.89 -30.77
N LEU A 72 -10.40 30.17 -31.09
CA LEU A 72 -11.15 30.90 -32.11
C LEU A 72 -12.69 30.83 -32.03
N ARG A 73 -13.29 31.98 -31.71
CA ARG A 73 -14.59 32.34 -32.29
C ARG A 73 -14.51 33.70 -32.99
N PRO A 74 -15.30 33.84 -34.07
CA PRO A 74 -15.11 34.81 -35.15
C PRO A 74 -15.40 36.26 -34.77
#